data_AF-A0A2G5EAI6-F1
#
_entry.id   AF-A0A2G5EAI6-F1
#
_cell.length_a   1.000
_cell.length_b   1.000
_cell.length_c   1.000
_cell.angle_alpha   90.00
_cell.angle_beta   90.00
_cell.angle_gamma   90.00
#
_symmetry.space_group_name_H-M   'P 1'
#
loop_
_entity.id
_entity.type
_entity.pdbx_description
1 polymer ?
#
loop_
_entity_poly.entity_id
_entity_poly.type
_entity_poly.pdbx_seq_one_letter_code
_entity_poly.pdbx_strand_id
1 'polypeptide(L)'
;MAGADVLKNLSNGGTDPLRTYQVVVAATQTMGIGKDGRLPWKLSSDLKFFKEVTMNTVDPGKRNAVIMGRKTWESIPAANRPLPGRLNVVLTRSGSFDIATAENVVICGSMNSALKLLSDSPYCLSIEKVYVIGGGQILRDAFNAPKCDAIHITEIETSVECDTFIPPIDNSVFQPWCTSFPSVENDIRFCFVTYVRVRQTAVETVACDNGDAKNRPDFSKFEVEKFSFLPKTIFEMHEEYVYLRLVQEIISNGTQKGDRTGTGTLSKFGCQMRFNLRKSFPLLTTKKLFWRGVVEELLWFISGSTNAKVLQEKDIHIWDGNASRAYLDSIGLADREEGDLGPIYGFQWRHFGARYTNMHADYSGQGFDQLLDVIDKARNKPDDRRIVLSAWNPSDLKLMALPPCHMFAQFYVVNGELSCQMYQRSADMGLGVPFNIASYALLTYMIAHVCDLVPGDFIHVIGDAHVYRNHVRPLQEQLQKLPKPFPILKINPQKKDIDSFTAADFTLIGYDPHGKIAMKMAV
;
A
#
# COMPACT_ATOMS: atom_id res chain seq x y z
N MET A 1 49.45 54.99 -27.90
CA MET A 1 49.57 55.09 -26.44
C MET A 1 48.32 54.47 -25.83
N ALA A 2 48.50 53.40 -25.04
CA ALA A 2 47.63 52.78 -24.01
C ALA A 2 46.14 52.58 -24.33
N GLY A 3 45.48 51.43 -24.09
CA GLY A 3 45.73 50.14 -23.42
C GLY A 3 44.32 49.50 -23.28
N ALA A 4 44.03 48.31 -23.82
CA ALA A 4 44.29 46.97 -23.31
C ALA A 4 43.62 46.63 -21.96
N ASP A 5 42.82 45.55 -22.01
CA ASP A 5 42.33 44.64 -20.97
C ASP A 5 41.27 45.07 -19.96
N VAL A 6 40.02 44.62 -20.21
CA VAL A 6 39.21 43.92 -19.19
C VAL A 6 38.48 42.74 -19.85
N LEU A 7 39.20 41.63 -20.03
CA LEU A 7 38.64 40.29 -20.05
C LEU A 7 38.70 39.75 -18.60
N LYS A 8 37.53 39.58 -17.97
CA LYS A 8 37.40 38.70 -16.80
C LYS A 8 36.22 37.76 -17.00
N ASN A 9 36.60 36.52 -17.28
CA ASN A 9 35.83 35.29 -17.21
C ASN A 9 34.70 35.32 -16.18
N LEU A 10 33.47 35.19 -16.67
CA LEU A 10 32.36 34.60 -15.91
C LEU A 10 32.11 33.20 -16.47
N SER A 11 33.04 32.30 -16.20
CA SER A 11 32.78 30.86 -16.20
C SER A 11 31.98 30.52 -14.94
N ASN A 12 30.68 30.79 -14.94
CA ASN A 12 29.76 30.15 -14.02
C ASN A 12 29.11 28.98 -14.75
N GLY A 13 29.79 27.83 -14.70
CA GLY A 13 29.19 26.54 -14.97
C GLY A 13 28.15 26.23 -13.91
N GLY A 14 26.93 26.76 -14.09
CA GLY A 14 25.74 26.25 -13.46
C GLY A 14 25.33 25.00 -14.21
N THR A 15 25.63 23.82 -13.68
CA THR A 15 24.99 22.59 -14.14
C THR A 15 23.52 22.67 -13.76
N ASP A 16 22.64 22.95 -14.73
CA ASP A 16 21.23 22.63 -14.56
C ASP A 16 21.13 21.18 -14.08
N PRO A 17 20.33 20.88 -13.03
CA PRO A 17 20.21 19.52 -12.54
C PRO A 17 19.70 18.64 -13.67
N LEU A 18 20.53 17.68 -14.09
CA LEU A 18 20.19 16.73 -15.14
C LEU A 18 18.84 16.08 -14.84
N ARG A 19 17.96 16.00 -15.85
CA ARG A 19 16.66 15.34 -15.73
C ARG A 19 16.75 13.95 -15.09
N THR A 20 15.77 13.63 -14.28
CA THR A 20 15.52 12.29 -13.75
C THR A 20 14.77 11.43 -14.78
N TYR A 21 14.62 10.14 -14.49
CA TYR A 21 13.93 9.20 -15.35
C TYR A 21 13.21 8.12 -14.55
N GLN A 22 12.36 7.37 -15.25
CA GLN A 22 11.68 6.19 -14.73
C GLN A 22 12.10 4.96 -15.55
N VAL A 23 12.07 3.78 -14.98
CA VAL A 23 12.34 2.53 -15.70
C VAL A 23 11.03 1.85 -16.06
N VAL A 24 10.95 1.26 -17.25
CA VAL A 24 9.87 0.33 -17.62
C VAL A 24 10.50 -0.98 -18.07
N VAL A 25 10.16 -2.09 -17.40
CA VAL A 25 10.76 -3.40 -17.67
C VAL A 25 9.79 -4.53 -17.36
N ALA A 26 9.94 -5.68 -18.02
CA ALA A 26 9.32 -6.94 -17.58
C ALA A 26 10.45 -7.88 -17.14
N ALA A 27 10.31 -8.51 -15.97
CA ALA A 27 11.35 -9.40 -15.45
C ALA A 27 10.77 -10.58 -14.66
N THR A 28 11.46 -11.71 -14.70
CA THR A 28 11.18 -12.86 -13.83
C THR A 28 11.49 -12.55 -12.37
N GLN A 29 11.06 -13.42 -11.45
CA GLN A 29 11.42 -13.34 -10.02
C GLN A 29 12.94 -13.28 -9.78
N THR A 30 13.75 -13.88 -10.66
CA THR A 30 15.21 -13.85 -10.62
C THR A 30 15.80 -12.69 -11.43
N MET A 31 15.00 -11.68 -11.77
CA MET A 31 15.39 -10.51 -12.56
C MET A 31 15.91 -10.82 -13.97
N GLY A 32 15.43 -11.92 -14.57
CA GLY A 32 15.70 -12.25 -15.97
C GLY A 32 14.78 -11.46 -16.90
N ILE A 33 15.33 -10.86 -17.95
CA ILE A 33 14.60 -9.94 -18.86
C ILE A 33 14.67 -10.35 -20.34
N GLY A 34 15.47 -11.37 -20.67
CA GLY A 34 15.80 -11.68 -22.05
C GLY A 34 16.45 -13.05 -22.21
N LYS A 35 16.25 -13.63 -23.40
CA LYS A 35 16.87 -14.87 -23.89
C LYS A 35 17.16 -14.70 -25.37
N ASP A 36 18.40 -14.98 -25.80
CA ASP A 36 18.86 -14.91 -27.19
C ASP A 36 18.53 -13.56 -27.87
N GLY A 37 18.62 -12.46 -27.11
CA GLY A 37 18.34 -11.10 -27.58
C GLY A 37 16.85 -10.77 -27.81
N ARG A 38 15.93 -11.59 -27.31
CA ARG A 38 14.48 -11.40 -27.40
C ARG A 38 13.81 -11.48 -26.03
N LEU A 39 12.56 -11.02 -25.96
CA LEU A 39 11.70 -11.29 -24.80
C LEU A 39 11.38 -12.79 -24.74
N PRO A 40 11.56 -13.47 -23.60
CA PRO A 40 11.27 -14.91 -23.48
C PRO A 40 9.78 -15.26 -23.48
N TRP A 41 8.91 -14.24 -23.43
CA TRP A 41 7.46 -14.38 -23.36
C TRP A 41 6.76 -13.47 -24.37
N LYS A 42 5.48 -13.76 -24.61
CA LYS A 42 4.60 -12.95 -25.45
C LYS A 42 3.35 -12.57 -24.65
N LEU A 43 3.35 -11.34 -24.13
CA LEU A 43 2.27 -10.81 -23.30
C LEU A 43 1.75 -9.51 -23.91
N SER A 44 0.59 -9.58 -24.54
CA SER A 44 -0.08 -8.42 -25.13
C SER A 44 -0.49 -7.40 -24.08
N SER A 45 -0.89 -7.85 -22.89
CA SER A 45 -1.22 -6.99 -21.76
C SER A 45 -0.01 -6.21 -21.25
N ASP A 46 1.17 -6.83 -21.21
CA ASP A 46 2.44 -6.17 -20.86
C ASP A 46 2.82 -5.09 -21.88
N LEU A 47 2.73 -5.40 -23.18
CA LEU A 47 3.00 -4.41 -24.23
C LEU A 47 2.00 -3.24 -24.20
N LYS A 48 0.74 -3.50 -23.84
CA LYS A 48 -0.27 -2.47 -23.63
C LYS A 48 0.09 -1.58 -22.44
N PHE A 49 0.45 -2.17 -21.31
CA PHE A 49 0.92 -1.44 -20.12
C PHE A 49 2.15 -0.59 -20.43
N PHE A 50 3.17 -1.17 -21.09
CA PHE A 50 4.36 -0.46 -21.56
C PHE A 50 4.00 0.75 -22.43
N LYS A 51 3.08 0.57 -23.39
CA LYS A 51 2.62 1.66 -24.27
C LYS A 51 1.91 2.75 -23.46
N GLU A 52 0.98 2.40 -22.58
CA GLU A 52 0.23 3.37 -21.78
C GLU A 52 1.15 4.19 -20.86
N VAL A 53 2.05 3.54 -20.14
CA VAL A 53 3.02 4.21 -19.25
C VAL A 53 3.94 5.14 -20.03
N THR A 54 4.50 4.67 -21.15
CA THR A 54 5.50 5.45 -21.90
C THR A 54 4.90 6.50 -22.83
N MET A 55 3.62 6.41 -23.20
CA MET A 55 3.00 7.30 -24.19
C MET A 55 2.12 8.38 -23.56
N ASN A 56 1.44 8.10 -22.45
CA ASN A 56 0.50 9.04 -21.86
C ASN A 56 1.23 10.22 -21.22
N THR A 57 0.78 11.43 -21.54
CA THR A 57 1.22 12.70 -20.93
C THR A 57 0.06 13.35 -20.19
N VAL A 58 0.39 14.21 -19.23
CA VAL A 58 -0.58 15.09 -18.58
C VAL A 58 -0.88 16.28 -19.49
N ASP A 59 0.15 16.82 -20.15
CA ASP A 59 0.05 17.89 -21.13
C ASP A 59 -0.11 17.33 -22.56
N PRO A 60 -1.25 17.55 -23.23
CA PRO A 60 -1.46 17.09 -24.61
C PRO A 60 -0.50 17.70 -25.63
N GLY A 61 0.12 18.84 -25.33
CA GLY A 61 1.12 19.50 -26.18
C GLY A 61 2.53 18.92 -26.05
N LYS A 62 2.75 18.03 -25.07
CA LYS A 62 4.03 17.38 -24.83
C LYS A 62 4.00 15.91 -25.23
N ARG A 63 5.18 15.32 -25.31
CA ARG A 63 5.37 13.87 -25.48
C ARG A 63 6.39 13.35 -24.47
N ASN A 64 6.54 12.04 -24.37
CA ASN A 64 7.58 11.43 -23.55
C ASN A 64 8.80 11.02 -24.39
N ALA A 65 9.93 10.80 -23.72
CA ALA A 65 11.14 10.24 -24.31
C ALA A 65 11.39 8.82 -23.78
N VAL A 66 11.85 7.93 -24.66
CA VAL A 66 12.28 6.58 -24.32
C VAL A 66 13.76 6.42 -24.66
N ILE A 67 14.57 6.08 -23.66
CA ILE A 67 16.01 5.83 -23.79
C ILE A 67 16.23 4.32 -23.87
N MET A 68 16.94 3.88 -24.90
CA MET A 68 17.28 2.48 -25.08
C MET A 68 18.67 2.26 -25.68
N GLY A 69 19.22 1.07 -25.48
CA GLY A 69 20.47 0.67 -26.13
C GLY A 69 20.27 0.19 -27.57
N ARG A 70 21.35 0.22 -28.36
CA ARG A 70 21.36 -0.27 -29.76
C ARG A 70 20.71 -1.65 -29.94
N LYS A 71 21.09 -2.64 -29.11
CA LYS A 71 20.54 -4.00 -29.21
C LYS A 71 19.03 -4.05 -28.94
N THR A 72 18.54 -3.26 -27.99
CA THR A 72 17.10 -3.14 -27.71
C THR A 72 16.38 -2.50 -28.90
N TRP A 73 16.93 -1.42 -29.44
CA TRP A 73 16.40 -0.81 -30.66
C TRP A 73 16.34 -1.80 -31.84
N GLU A 74 17.38 -2.62 -32.01
CA GLU A 74 17.44 -3.67 -33.03
C GLU A 74 16.44 -4.80 -32.82
N SER A 75 16.10 -5.09 -31.55
CA SER A 75 15.11 -6.12 -31.19
C SER A 75 13.65 -5.69 -31.41
N ILE A 76 13.38 -4.38 -31.47
CA ILE A 76 12.03 -3.87 -31.78
C ILE A 76 11.74 -4.15 -33.26
N PRO A 77 10.58 -4.76 -33.61
CA PRO A 77 10.21 -5.01 -35.00
C PRO A 77 10.31 -3.76 -35.86
N ALA A 78 10.79 -3.90 -37.10
CA ALA A 78 10.97 -2.77 -38.02
C ALA A 78 9.69 -1.96 -38.24
N ALA A 79 8.52 -2.63 -38.27
CA ALA A 79 7.21 -1.99 -38.39
C ALA A 79 6.80 -1.14 -37.17
N ASN A 80 7.46 -1.35 -36.02
CA ASN A 80 7.15 -0.71 -34.73
C ASN A 80 8.23 0.26 -34.25
N ARG A 81 9.30 0.48 -35.05
CA ARG A 81 10.36 1.46 -34.74
C ARG A 81 10.39 2.57 -35.81
N PRO A 82 10.51 3.85 -35.42
CA PRO A 82 10.51 4.36 -34.04
C PRO A 82 9.19 4.09 -33.31
N LEU A 83 9.24 4.03 -31.98
CA LEU A 83 8.03 3.88 -31.17
C LEU A 83 7.17 5.15 -31.34
N PRO A 84 5.93 5.04 -31.86
CA PRO A 84 5.12 6.21 -32.22
C PRO A 84 4.69 7.01 -30.98
N GLY A 85 4.49 8.31 -31.17
CA GLY A 85 4.07 9.25 -30.12
C GLY A 85 5.14 9.59 -29.08
N ARG A 86 6.39 9.12 -29.27
CA ARG A 86 7.49 9.28 -28.32
C ARG A 86 8.77 9.71 -29.04
N LEU A 87 9.63 10.43 -28.32
CA LEU A 87 11.00 10.67 -28.76
C LEU A 87 11.85 9.43 -28.43
N ASN A 88 12.48 8.84 -29.43
CA ASN A 88 13.32 7.65 -29.25
C ASN A 88 14.79 8.06 -29.14
N VAL A 89 15.43 7.80 -28.00
CA VAL A 89 16.83 8.10 -27.77
C VAL A 89 17.64 6.80 -27.74
N VAL A 90 18.48 6.60 -28.75
CA VAL A 90 19.27 5.38 -28.93
C VAL A 90 20.70 5.62 -28.45
N LEU A 91 21.13 4.84 -27.46
CA LEU A 91 22.48 4.88 -26.94
C LEU A 91 23.41 3.99 -27.79
N THR A 92 24.36 4.61 -28.48
CA THR A 92 25.40 3.92 -29.28
C THR A 92 26.67 4.76 -29.37
N ARG A 93 27.82 4.07 -29.42
CA ARG A 93 29.14 4.68 -29.66
C ARG A 93 29.62 4.51 -31.12
N SER A 94 28.92 3.70 -31.89
CA SER A 94 29.24 3.46 -33.31
C SER A 94 28.75 4.64 -34.13
N GLY A 95 29.67 5.42 -34.70
CA GLY A 95 29.38 6.60 -35.53
C GLY A 95 28.76 6.30 -36.90
N SER A 96 28.70 5.03 -37.31
CA SER A 96 28.19 4.55 -38.60
C SER A 96 26.75 3.99 -38.51
N PHE A 97 25.91 4.58 -37.65
CA PHE A 97 24.53 4.13 -37.48
C PHE A 97 23.58 5.04 -38.27
N ASP A 98 23.11 4.58 -39.43
CA ASP A 98 22.24 5.29 -40.40
C ASP A 98 20.83 5.67 -39.89
N ILE A 99 20.61 5.63 -38.58
CA ILE A 99 19.32 5.91 -37.93
C ILE A 99 19.08 7.41 -37.73
N ALA A 100 20.12 8.23 -37.87
CA ALA A 100 20.06 9.69 -37.66
C ALA A 100 19.09 10.43 -38.61
N THR A 101 18.50 9.76 -39.60
CA THR A 101 17.56 10.32 -40.57
C THR A 101 16.08 10.06 -40.24
N ALA A 102 15.78 9.19 -39.26
CA ALA A 102 14.41 8.90 -38.88
C ALA A 102 13.84 10.02 -38.00
N GLU A 103 12.69 10.56 -38.40
CA GLU A 103 11.96 11.54 -37.60
C GLU A 103 11.69 10.97 -36.19
N ASN A 104 11.91 11.80 -35.16
CA ASN A 104 11.71 11.44 -33.74
C ASN A 104 12.71 10.41 -33.18
N VAL A 105 13.89 10.29 -33.78
CA VAL A 105 15.02 9.52 -33.25
C VAL A 105 16.23 10.40 -33.00
N VAL A 106 16.87 10.22 -31.84
CA VAL A 106 18.13 10.90 -31.50
C VAL A 106 19.15 9.87 -31.02
N ILE A 107 20.41 10.09 -31.39
CA ILE A 107 21.53 9.23 -31.00
C ILE A 107 22.35 9.93 -29.91
N CYS A 108 22.72 9.18 -28.87
CA CYS A 108 23.57 9.66 -27.77
C CYS A 108 24.66 8.64 -27.44
N GLY A 109 25.84 9.09 -27.03
CA GLY A 109 26.95 8.20 -26.68
C GLY A 109 26.83 7.55 -25.29
N SER A 110 26.00 8.13 -24.41
CA SER A 110 25.84 7.70 -23.01
C SER A 110 24.49 8.16 -22.41
N MET A 111 24.14 7.58 -21.26
CA MET A 111 22.99 8.01 -20.46
C MET A 111 23.12 9.48 -20.04
N ASN A 112 24.30 9.92 -19.59
CA ASN A 112 24.52 11.30 -19.18
C ASN A 112 24.35 12.30 -20.33
N SER A 113 24.86 11.98 -21.52
CA SER A 113 24.64 12.84 -22.70
C SER A 113 23.18 12.89 -23.11
N ALA A 114 22.43 11.77 -22.98
CA ALA A 114 21.00 11.74 -23.27
C ALA A 114 20.21 12.59 -22.29
N LEU A 115 20.45 12.45 -20.99
CA LEU A 115 19.78 13.26 -19.97
C LEU A 115 20.11 14.74 -20.10
N LYS A 116 21.37 15.08 -20.45
CA LYS A 116 21.76 16.47 -20.74
C LYS A 116 20.99 17.03 -21.92
N LEU A 117 20.99 16.32 -23.05
CA LEU A 117 20.24 16.71 -24.24
C LEU A 117 18.75 16.94 -23.93
N LEU A 118 18.14 16.04 -23.16
CA LEU A 118 16.72 16.15 -22.79
C LEU A 118 16.45 17.27 -21.78
N SER A 119 17.47 17.76 -21.08
CA SER A 119 17.40 18.91 -20.18
C SER A 119 17.56 20.25 -20.92
N ASP A 120 18.07 20.21 -22.16
CA ASP A 120 18.30 21.40 -22.99
C ASP A 120 17.14 21.66 -23.97
N SER A 121 17.07 22.89 -24.49
CA SER A 121 16.11 23.27 -25.54
C SER A 121 16.40 22.53 -26.86
N PRO A 122 15.39 22.06 -27.62
CA PRO A 122 13.94 22.26 -27.42
C PRO A 122 13.26 21.16 -26.57
N TYR A 123 14.01 20.18 -26.08
CA TYR A 123 13.45 19.01 -25.41
C TYR A 123 12.93 19.30 -24.01
N CYS A 124 13.55 20.22 -23.28
CA CYS A 124 13.07 20.61 -21.96
C CYS A 124 11.63 21.17 -21.96
N LEU A 125 11.20 21.77 -23.08
CA LEU A 125 9.85 22.32 -23.27
C LEU A 125 8.85 21.30 -23.83
N SER A 126 9.31 20.36 -24.66
CA SER A 126 8.46 19.43 -25.40
C SER A 126 8.37 18.02 -24.80
N ILE A 127 9.34 17.62 -23.96
CA ILE A 127 9.38 16.32 -23.31
C ILE A 127 8.84 16.41 -21.89
N GLU A 128 7.79 15.67 -21.56
CA GLU A 128 7.23 15.61 -20.20
C GLU A 128 8.04 14.66 -19.31
N LYS A 129 8.15 13.38 -19.69
CA LYS A 129 8.85 12.34 -18.91
C LYS A 129 9.89 11.58 -19.72
N VAL A 130 10.86 11.02 -19.02
CA VAL A 130 11.94 10.21 -19.59
C VAL A 130 11.85 8.79 -19.04
N TYR A 131 11.79 7.81 -19.92
CA TYR A 131 11.73 6.39 -19.57
C TYR A 131 12.96 5.65 -20.08
N VAL A 132 13.60 4.84 -19.25
CA VAL A 132 14.64 3.89 -19.64
C VAL A 132 14.00 2.53 -19.84
N ILE A 133 14.14 1.97 -21.05
CA ILE A 133 13.37 0.78 -21.46
C ILE A 133 14.24 -0.43 -21.82
N GLY A 134 15.56 -0.35 -21.65
CA GLY A 134 16.50 -1.41 -22.01
C GLY A 134 17.79 -0.91 -22.65
N GLY A 135 18.78 -1.74 -22.96
CA GLY A 135 18.89 -3.17 -22.71
C GLY A 135 19.62 -3.50 -21.41
N GLY A 136 19.95 -4.77 -21.21
CA GLY A 136 20.47 -5.28 -19.93
C GLY A 136 21.62 -4.47 -19.33
N GLN A 137 22.59 -4.01 -20.14
CA GLN A 137 23.69 -3.16 -19.61
C GLN A 137 23.20 -1.79 -19.12
N ILE A 138 22.32 -1.14 -19.87
CA ILE A 138 21.78 0.18 -19.50
C ILE A 138 20.92 0.05 -18.25
N LEU A 139 20.10 -0.99 -18.18
CA LEU A 139 19.27 -1.24 -17.00
C LEU A 139 20.15 -1.55 -15.79
N ARG A 140 21.23 -2.35 -15.89
CA ARG A 140 22.16 -2.56 -14.77
C ARG A 140 22.67 -1.27 -14.16
N ASP A 141 22.99 -0.28 -15.00
CA ASP A 141 23.54 1.00 -14.55
C ASP A 141 22.44 1.98 -14.10
N ALA A 142 21.22 1.86 -14.63
CA ALA A 142 20.13 2.81 -14.41
C ALA A 142 19.14 2.40 -13.30
N PHE A 143 18.95 1.10 -13.07
CA PHE A 143 17.82 0.55 -12.31
C PHE A 143 17.72 1.10 -10.88
N ASN A 144 18.84 1.07 -10.15
CA ASN A 144 18.90 1.58 -8.77
C ASN A 144 19.61 2.94 -8.66
N ALA A 145 19.96 3.58 -9.78
CA ALA A 145 20.74 4.81 -9.77
C ALA A 145 19.97 5.99 -9.16
N PRO A 146 20.64 6.97 -8.52
CA PRO A 146 19.99 8.08 -7.81
C PRO A 146 19.00 8.91 -8.64
N LYS A 147 19.14 8.91 -9.97
CA LYS A 147 18.25 9.63 -10.92
C LYS A 147 17.01 8.84 -11.33
N CYS A 148 16.88 7.58 -10.92
CA CYS A 148 15.71 6.76 -11.19
C CYS A 148 14.64 7.03 -10.15
N ASP A 149 13.55 7.71 -10.52
CA ASP A 149 12.47 8.09 -9.60
C ASP A 149 11.46 6.96 -9.38
N ALA A 150 11.24 6.13 -10.39
CA ALA A 150 10.27 5.04 -10.35
C ALA A 150 10.71 3.85 -11.22
N ILE A 151 10.26 2.66 -10.82
CA ILE A 151 10.41 1.43 -11.60
C ILE A 151 9.01 0.87 -11.84
N HIS A 152 8.58 0.86 -13.10
CA HIS A 152 7.39 0.16 -13.55
C HIS A 152 7.80 -1.23 -14.05
N ILE A 153 7.49 -2.25 -13.27
CA ILE A 153 7.90 -3.62 -13.55
C ILE A 153 6.69 -4.51 -13.75
N THR A 154 6.69 -5.26 -14.85
CA THR A 154 5.84 -6.44 -15.00
C THR A 154 6.59 -7.62 -14.39
N GLU A 155 6.15 -8.06 -13.22
CA GLU A 155 6.76 -9.18 -12.51
C GLU A 155 6.19 -10.50 -13.06
N ILE A 156 7.03 -11.26 -13.74
CA ILE A 156 6.70 -12.59 -14.27
C ILE A 156 6.92 -13.63 -13.15
N GLU A 157 5.81 -14.19 -12.67
CA GLU A 157 5.80 -15.16 -11.56
C GLU A 157 6.07 -16.59 -12.04
N THR A 158 5.78 -16.88 -13.31
CA THR A 158 6.14 -18.17 -13.94
C THR A 158 7.66 -18.26 -14.16
N SER A 159 8.23 -19.44 -13.92
CA SER A 159 9.64 -19.70 -14.22
C SER A 159 9.88 -19.71 -15.73
N VAL A 160 10.78 -18.85 -16.21
CA VAL A 160 11.15 -18.74 -17.63
C VAL A 160 12.67 -18.63 -17.75
N GLU A 161 13.25 -19.39 -18.68
CA GLU A 161 14.69 -19.39 -18.91
C GLU A 161 15.17 -18.03 -19.48
N CYS A 162 16.24 -17.48 -18.90
CA CYS A 162 16.81 -16.19 -19.29
C CYS A 162 18.35 -16.28 -19.37
N ASP A 163 18.96 -15.48 -20.24
CA ASP A 163 20.42 -15.28 -20.31
C ASP A 163 20.84 -13.82 -19.99
N THR A 164 19.87 -12.91 -19.95
CA THR A 164 20.08 -11.50 -19.70
C THR A 164 19.36 -11.09 -18.43
N PHE A 165 20.12 -10.55 -17.47
CA PHE A 165 19.64 -10.22 -16.13
C PHE A 165 19.95 -8.76 -15.75
N ILE A 166 19.13 -8.23 -14.84
CA ILE A 166 19.26 -6.91 -14.20
C ILE A 166 19.42 -7.09 -12.67
N PRO A 167 19.93 -6.10 -11.93
CA PRO A 167 20.05 -6.22 -10.48
C PRO A 167 18.68 -6.28 -9.80
N PRO A 168 18.60 -6.83 -8.57
CA PRO A 168 17.38 -6.74 -7.77
C PRO A 168 17.04 -5.28 -7.45
N ILE A 169 15.76 -5.01 -7.17
CA ILE A 169 15.29 -3.71 -6.71
C ILE A 169 15.87 -3.44 -5.33
N ASP A 170 16.47 -2.28 -5.14
CA ASP A 170 16.98 -1.85 -3.84
C ASP A 170 15.83 -1.36 -2.94
N ASN A 171 15.31 -2.26 -2.11
CA ASN A 171 14.22 -1.98 -1.17
C ASN A 171 14.60 -1.01 -0.03
N SER A 172 15.86 -0.58 0.09
CA SER A 172 16.25 0.48 1.02
C SER A 172 15.88 1.87 0.52
N VAL A 173 15.73 2.02 -0.80
CA VAL A 173 15.42 3.29 -1.46
C VAL A 173 14.17 3.23 -2.33
N PHE A 174 13.61 2.05 -2.60
CA PHE A 174 12.36 1.87 -3.34
C PHE A 174 11.27 1.22 -2.48
N GLN A 175 10.04 1.72 -2.62
CA GLN A 175 8.85 1.12 -2.01
C GLN A 175 7.74 0.92 -3.04
N PRO A 176 6.91 -0.13 -2.92
CA PRO A 176 5.75 -0.31 -3.77
C PRO A 176 4.75 0.84 -3.63
N TRP A 177 4.36 1.43 -4.76
CA TRP A 177 3.31 2.45 -4.84
C TRP A 177 1.95 1.83 -5.16
N CYS A 178 1.90 0.95 -6.16
CA CYS A 178 0.70 0.23 -6.53
C CYS A 178 1.07 -1.14 -7.12
N THR A 179 0.15 -2.09 -7.00
CA THR A 179 0.29 -3.43 -7.55
C THR A 179 -1.04 -3.85 -8.16
N SER A 180 -1.04 -4.31 -9.41
CA SER A 180 -2.23 -4.91 -9.99
C SER A 180 -2.49 -6.27 -9.36
N PHE A 181 -3.71 -6.77 -9.47
CA PHE A 181 -3.97 -8.18 -9.17
C PHE A 181 -3.22 -9.07 -10.18
N PRO A 182 -2.75 -10.26 -9.76
CA PRO A 182 -2.15 -11.22 -10.66
C PRO A 182 -3.11 -11.59 -11.80
N SER A 183 -2.58 -11.67 -13.01
CA SER A 183 -3.28 -12.08 -14.23
C SER A 183 -2.55 -13.24 -14.87
N VAL A 184 -3.26 -14.03 -15.68
CA VAL A 184 -2.67 -15.12 -16.46
C VAL A 184 -2.94 -14.87 -17.94
N GLU A 185 -1.89 -14.83 -18.75
CA GLU A 185 -1.96 -14.74 -20.23
C GLU A 185 -0.94 -15.72 -20.81
N ASN A 186 -1.38 -16.58 -21.74
CA ASN A 186 -0.52 -17.61 -22.36
C ASN A 186 0.24 -18.47 -21.32
N ASP A 187 -0.48 -18.94 -20.29
CA ASP A 187 0.06 -19.75 -19.17
C ASP A 187 1.16 -19.07 -18.33
N ILE A 188 1.32 -17.76 -18.49
CA ILE A 188 2.25 -16.96 -17.72
C ILE A 188 1.45 -16.14 -16.71
N ARG A 189 1.72 -16.36 -15.42
CA ARG A 189 1.18 -15.54 -14.34
C ARG A 189 2.10 -14.33 -14.13
N PHE A 190 1.51 -13.14 -14.07
CA PHE A 190 2.26 -11.90 -13.87
C PHE A 190 1.40 -10.84 -13.18
N CYS A 191 2.05 -9.81 -12.62
CA CYS A 191 1.40 -8.61 -12.14
C CYS A 191 2.20 -7.35 -12.52
N PHE A 192 1.53 -6.20 -12.55
CA PHE A 192 2.16 -4.91 -12.75
C PHE A 192 2.42 -4.26 -11.40
N VAL A 193 3.68 -3.91 -11.14
CA VAL A 193 4.09 -3.24 -9.91
C VAL A 193 4.78 -1.94 -10.28
N THR A 194 4.43 -0.85 -9.60
CA THR A 194 5.24 0.37 -9.63
C THR A 194 5.91 0.54 -8.29
N TYR A 195 7.23 0.66 -8.30
CA TYR A 195 8.03 1.07 -7.16
C TYR A 195 8.42 2.54 -7.31
N VAL A 196 8.37 3.30 -6.23
CA VAL A 196 8.79 4.70 -6.19
C VAL A 196 10.01 4.85 -5.29
N ARG A 197 10.93 5.72 -5.70
CA ARG A 197 12.07 6.07 -4.87
C ARG A 197 11.58 6.86 -3.66
N VAL A 198 11.96 6.42 -2.47
CA VAL A 198 11.73 7.11 -1.21
C VAL A 198 13.06 7.61 -0.66
N ARG A 199 13.08 8.82 -0.09
CA ARG A 199 14.26 9.34 0.61
C ARG A 199 14.21 8.83 2.03
N GLN A 200 15.27 8.16 2.47
CA GLN A 200 15.41 7.76 3.87
C GLN A 200 15.61 9.04 4.68
N THR A 201 14.68 9.36 5.59
CA THR A 201 14.99 10.30 6.67
C THR A 201 15.94 9.57 7.60
N ALA A 202 17.18 10.06 7.69
CA ALA A 202 18.09 9.61 8.75
C ALA A 202 17.41 9.91 10.09
N VAL A 203 16.95 8.88 10.79
CA VAL A 203 16.55 9.00 12.20
C VAL A 203 17.81 8.76 13.01
N GLU A 204 18.36 9.83 13.55
CA GLU A 204 19.33 9.75 14.63
C GLU A 204 18.68 9.04 15.83
N THR A 205 19.19 7.86 16.14
CA THR A 205 19.05 7.23 17.46
C THR A 205 19.78 8.07 18.50
N VAL A 206 19.05 8.75 19.39
CA VAL A 206 19.54 9.01 20.76
C VAL A 206 18.36 8.89 21.75
N ALA A 207 18.64 8.19 22.84
CA ALA A 207 17.77 7.91 23.97
C ALA A 207 17.40 9.17 24.79
N CYS A 208 16.40 8.98 25.66
CA CYS A 208 15.88 9.82 26.75
C CYS A 208 16.78 10.97 27.25
N ASP A 209 16.23 12.19 27.39
CA ASP A 209 15.91 12.79 28.71
C ASP A 209 15.10 14.10 28.60
N ASN A 210 14.49 14.48 29.73
CA ASN A 210 13.58 15.62 29.96
C ASN A 210 14.18 17.02 29.72
N GLY A 211 13.31 17.99 29.40
CA GLY A 211 13.53 19.41 29.77
C GLY A 211 13.27 20.46 28.69
N ASP A 212 12.23 21.25 28.94
CA ASP A 212 12.00 22.65 28.54
C ASP A 212 11.92 23.09 27.07
N ALA A 213 10.75 23.64 26.77
CA ALA A 213 10.44 24.42 25.59
C ALA A 213 11.07 25.81 25.65
N LYS A 214 11.90 26.15 24.65
CA LYS A 214 11.85 27.40 23.87
C LYS A 214 12.95 27.40 22.81
N ASN A 215 12.59 27.92 21.62
CA ASN A 215 13.40 28.07 20.40
C ASN A 215 13.56 26.80 19.55
N ARG A 216 12.51 26.44 18.80
CA ARG A 216 12.66 25.59 17.60
C ARG A 216 12.89 26.49 16.37
N PRO A 217 13.93 26.23 15.57
CA PRO A 217 14.09 26.88 14.28
C PRO A 217 12.95 26.47 13.37
N ASP A 218 12.57 27.42 12.52
CA ASP A 218 11.57 27.32 11.45
C ASP A 218 11.66 25.95 10.74
N PHE A 219 10.59 25.16 10.84
CA PHE A 219 10.50 23.88 10.16
C PHE A 219 10.55 24.16 8.67
N SER A 220 11.70 23.86 8.07
CA SER A 220 11.90 23.76 6.63
C SER A 220 10.61 23.33 5.94
N LYS A 221 10.01 24.29 5.22
CA LYS A 221 8.94 24.02 4.26
C LYS A 221 9.47 22.99 3.28
N PHE A 222 9.03 21.74 3.41
CA PHE A 222 9.17 20.77 2.34
C PHE A 222 8.15 21.15 1.26
N GLU A 223 8.66 21.74 0.19
CA GLU A 223 7.90 22.05 -1.02
C GLU A 223 7.26 20.79 -1.58
N VAL A 224 6.09 21.00 -2.19
CA VAL A 224 5.30 19.96 -2.85
C VAL A 224 6.08 19.37 -4.02
N GLU A 225 6.71 18.23 -3.81
CA GLU A 225 6.94 17.25 -4.88
C GLU A 225 6.70 15.84 -4.31
N LYS A 226 5.43 15.46 -4.09
CA LYS A 226 5.07 14.11 -3.64
C LYS A 226 4.52 13.31 -4.81
N PHE A 227 5.38 12.43 -5.35
CA PHE A 227 5.09 11.42 -6.39
C PHE A 227 4.40 11.93 -7.68
N SER A 228 4.34 13.24 -7.90
CA SER A 228 3.73 13.87 -9.10
C SER A 228 4.47 13.54 -10.39
N PHE A 229 5.71 13.06 -10.32
CA PHE A 229 6.44 12.51 -11.45
C PHE A 229 5.77 11.25 -12.04
N LEU A 230 4.96 10.52 -11.26
CA LEU A 230 4.26 9.34 -11.74
C LEU A 230 3.26 9.70 -12.84
N PRO A 231 3.04 8.82 -13.84
CA PRO A 231 1.88 8.93 -14.73
C PRO A 231 0.59 9.04 -13.92
N LYS A 232 -0.34 9.92 -14.35
CA LYS A 232 -1.61 10.14 -13.63
C LYS A 232 -2.35 8.83 -13.34
N THR A 233 -2.39 7.93 -14.33
CA THR A 233 -3.02 6.60 -14.20
C THR A 233 -2.38 5.77 -13.09
N ILE A 234 -1.04 5.75 -13.00
CA ILE A 234 -0.31 5.02 -11.96
C ILE A 234 -0.46 5.70 -10.59
N PHE A 235 -0.44 7.03 -10.56
CA PHE A 235 -0.64 7.79 -9.34
C PHE A 235 -2.01 7.49 -8.70
N GLU A 236 -3.08 7.47 -9.50
CA GLU A 236 -4.46 7.22 -9.05
C GLU A 236 -4.76 5.73 -8.73
N MET A 237 -3.85 4.81 -9.11
CA MET A 237 -3.94 3.38 -8.77
C MET A 237 -3.51 3.06 -7.33
N HIS A 238 -3.02 4.03 -6.56
CA HIS A 238 -2.72 3.80 -5.14
C HIS A 238 -3.98 3.39 -4.36
N GLU A 239 -3.91 2.26 -3.67
CA GLU A 239 -5.10 1.60 -3.09
C GLU A 239 -5.77 2.43 -1.97
N GLU A 240 -5.03 3.29 -1.27
CA GLU A 240 -5.60 4.25 -0.31
C GLU A 240 -6.69 5.14 -0.92
N TYR A 241 -6.65 5.42 -2.22
CA TYR A 241 -7.70 6.19 -2.88
C TYR A 241 -9.06 5.48 -2.88
N VAL A 242 -9.12 4.16 -2.72
CA VAL A 242 -10.39 3.43 -2.57
C VAL A 242 -11.12 3.92 -1.30
N TYR A 243 -10.41 4.07 -0.19
CA TYR A 243 -10.95 4.63 1.05
C TYR A 243 -11.27 6.12 0.90
N LEU A 244 -10.34 6.93 0.35
CA LEU A 244 -10.52 8.39 0.24
C LEU A 244 -11.71 8.75 -0.66
N ARG A 245 -11.88 8.06 -1.79
CA ARG A 245 -13.03 8.28 -2.68
C ARG A 245 -14.35 7.94 -1.99
N LEU A 246 -14.39 6.86 -1.20
CA LEU A 246 -15.60 6.49 -0.46
C LEU A 246 -15.94 7.53 0.63
N VAL A 247 -14.94 8.05 1.34
CA VAL A 247 -15.12 9.17 2.28
C VAL A 247 -15.68 10.40 1.56
N GLN A 248 -15.07 10.81 0.45
CA GLN A 248 -15.53 11.94 -0.35
C GLN A 248 -16.97 11.74 -0.83
N GLU A 249 -17.30 10.54 -1.30
CA GLU A 249 -18.64 10.22 -1.78
C GLU A 249 -19.69 10.30 -0.66
N ILE A 250 -19.39 9.76 0.53
CA ILE A 250 -20.30 9.84 1.69
C ILE A 250 -20.48 11.29 2.15
N ILE A 251 -19.42 12.11 2.13
CA ILE A 251 -19.53 13.53 2.51
C ILE A 251 -20.37 14.31 1.47
N SER A 252 -20.19 14.04 0.19
CA SER A 252 -20.88 14.78 -0.88
C SER A 252 -22.33 14.33 -1.10
N ASN A 253 -22.57 13.02 -1.06
CA ASN A 253 -23.83 12.41 -1.53
C ASN A 253 -24.50 11.52 -0.46
N GLY A 254 -23.90 11.37 0.72
CA GLY A 254 -24.43 10.52 1.78
C GLY A 254 -25.76 11.03 2.31
N THR A 255 -26.65 10.09 2.64
CA THR A 255 -27.95 10.43 3.22
C THR A 255 -27.76 10.78 4.70
N GLN A 256 -28.33 11.91 5.10
CA GLN A 256 -28.34 12.34 6.49
C GLN A 256 -29.24 11.41 7.33
N LYS A 257 -28.72 10.89 8.43
CA LYS A 257 -29.47 10.10 9.41
C LYS A 257 -29.20 10.62 10.82
N GLY A 258 -30.17 10.42 11.72
CA GLY A 258 -29.88 10.40 13.15
C GLY A 258 -29.10 9.13 13.52
N ASP A 259 -28.54 9.09 14.72
CA ASP A 259 -27.86 7.92 15.27
C ASP A 259 -28.19 7.75 16.76
N ARG A 260 -27.75 6.63 17.34
CA ARG A 260 -27.93 6.34 18.77
C ARG A 260 -27.13 7.26 19.69
N THR A 261 -26.14 7.99 19.18
CA THR A 261 -25.21 8.82 19.96
C THR A 261 -25.66 10.28 20.02
N GLY A 262 -26.63 10.67 19.19
CA GLY A 262 -27.12 12.04 19.06
C GLY A 262 -26.25 12.93 18.16
N THR A 263 -25.17 12.42 17.57
CA THR A 263 -24.25 13.20 16.71
C THR A 263 -24.82 13.40 15.31
N GLY A 264 -25.49 12.37 14.80
CA GLY A 264 -25.96 12.27 13.42
C GLY A 264 -24.83 11.96 12.43
N THR A 265 -25.21 11.36 11.31
CA THR A 265 -24.28 10.83 10.30
C THR A 265 -24.67 11.22 8.89
N LEU A 266 -23.69 11.23 7.99
CA LEU A 266 -23.87 11.06 6.55
C LEU A 266 -23.56 9.61 6.22
N SER A 267 -24.43 8.92 5.49
CA SER A 267 -24.33 7.46 5.32
C SER A 267 -24.59 6.99 3.89
N LYS A 268 -24.00 5.85 3.53
CA LYS A 268 -24.26 5.09 2.32
C LYS A 268 -24.37 3.60 2.67
N PHE A 269 -25.32 2.90 2.06
CA PHE A 269 -25.56 1.49 2.34
C PHE A 269 -24.99 0.60 1.23
N GLY A 270 -24.23 -0.44 1.60
CA GLY A 270 -23.64 -1.39 0.66
C GLY A 270 -22.43 -0.81 -0.07
N CYS A 271 -21.26 -0.91 0.54
CA CYS A 271 -19.98 -0.47 -0.02
C CYS A 271 -18.96 -1.59 0.01
N GLN A 272 -17.93 -1.51 -0.83
CA GLN A 272 -16.85 -2.47 -0.86
C GLN A 272 -15.51 -1.79 -1.15
N MET A 273 -14.46 -2.23 -0.46
CA MET A 273 -13.07 -1.86 -0.74
C MET A 273 -12.23 -3.14 -0.86
N ARG A 274 -11.18 -3.12 -1.68
CA ARG A 274 -10.25 -4.25 -1.85
C ARG A 274 -8.81 -3.74 -1.81
N PHE A 275 -7.96 -4.46 -1.09
CA PHE A 275 -6.55 -4.15 -0.86
C PHE A 275 -5.70 -5.37 -1.18
N ASN A 276 -4.60 -5.17 -1.91
CA ASN A 276 -3.64 -6.22 -2.25
C ASN A 276 -2.58 -6.33 -1.15
N LEU A 277 -2.44 -7.52 -0.57
CA LEU A 277 -1.54 -7.75 0.56
C LEU A 277 -0.17 -8.31 0.16
N ARG A 278 0.06 -8.59 -1.13
CA ARG A 278 1.26 -9.33 -1.60
C ARG A 278 2.56 -8.55 -1.47
N LYS A 279 2.51 -7.21 -1.54
CA LYS A 279 3.69 -6.34 -1.62
C LYS A 279 3.76 -5.27 -0.53
N SER A 280 2.63 -4.88 0.03
CA SER A 280 2.54 -3.86 1.07
C SER A 280 1.41 -4.19 2.05
N PHE A 281 1.36 -3.43 3.14
CA PHE A 281 0.39 -3.59 4.21
C PHE A 281 -0.51 -2.35 4.25
N PRO A 282 -1.85 -2.47 4.12
CA PRO A 282 -2.76 -1.34 3.93
C PRO A 282 -3.01 -0.55 5.23
N LEU A 283 -1.97 0.12 5.71
CA LEU A 283 -2.03 1.06 6.82
C LEU A 283 -2.02 2.48 6.27
N LEU A 284 -3.16 3.16 6.37
CA LEU A 284 -3.37 4.48 5.78
C LEU A 284 -2.24 5.46 6.11
N THR A 285 -1.85 6.24 5.11
CA THR A 285 -0.77 7.22 5.20
C THR A 285 -1.26 8.64 5.25
N THR A 286 -2.48 8.93 4.77
CA THR A 286 -3.08 10.28 4.83
C THR A 286 -3.40 10.75 6.25
N LYS A 287 -3.36 9.85 7.24
CA LYS A 287 -3.33 10.14 8.67
C LYS A 287 -2.56 9.08 9.43
N LYS A 288 -1.84 9.46 10.49
CA LYS A 288 -1.17 8.52 11.38
C LYS A 288 -2.19 7.64 12.13
N LEU A 289 -2.06 6.33 11.99
CA LEU A 289 -2.87 5.32 12.69
C LEU A 289 -2.18 4.79 13.95
N PHE A 290 -2.99 4.34 14.91
CA PHE A 290 -2.50 3.79 16.17
C PHE A 290 -2.15 2.30 16.02
N TRP A 291 -1.03 2.01 15.33
CA TRP A 291 -0.60 0.64 14.99
C TRP A 291 -0.54 -0.31 16.20
N ARG A 292 0.05 0.13 17.32
CA ARG A 292 0.14 -0.69 18.54
C ARG A 292 -1.24 -1.09 19.04
N GLY A 293 -2.22 -0.18 18.99
CA GLY A 293 -3.61 -0.50 19.31
C GLY A 293 -4.20 -1.57 18.41
N VAL A 294 -3.95 -1.50 17.09
CA VAL A 294 -4.41 -2.52 16.12
C VAL A 294 -3.89 -3.90 16.46
N VAL A 295 -2.59 -4.00 16.72
CA VAL A 295 -1.93 -5.27 17.04
C VAL A 295 -2.44 -5.84 18.36
N GLU A 296 -2.44 -5.04 19.42
CA GLU A 296 -2.81 -5.51 20.77
C GLU A 296 -4.31 -5.87 20.87
N GLU A 297 -5.19 -5.13 20.19
CA GLU A 297 -6.61 -5.48 20.13
C GLU A 297 -6.81 -6.80 19.37
N LEU A 298 -6.13 -7.01 18.25
CA LEU A 298 -6.26 -8.25 17.49
C LEU A 298 -5.75 -9.45 18.30
N LEU A 299 -4.61 -9.31 18.99
CA LEU A 299 -4.11 -10.38 19.87
C LEU A 299 -5.07 -10.66 21.04
N TRP A 300 -5.72 -9.63 21.57
CA TRP A 300 -6.76 -9.77 22.60
C TRP A 300 -8.03 -10.46 22.08
N PHE A 301 -8.43 -10.22 20.82
CA PHE A 301 -9.49 -10.99 20.18
C PHE A 301 -9.08 -12.45 19.94
N ILE A 302 -7.86 -12.67 19.45
CA ILE A 302 -7.33 -14.02 19.21
C ILE A 302 -7.35 -14.80 20.51
N SER A 303 -6.91 -14.23 21.64
CA SER A 303 -6.89 -14.95 22.93
C SER A 303 -8.28 -15.29 23.50
N GLY A 304 -9.37 -14.81 22.90
CA GLY A 304 -10.73 -15.01 23.41
C GLY A 304 -11.10 -14.12 24.59
N SER A 305 -10.22 -13.19 24.98
CA SER A 305 -10.41 -12.33 26.13
C SER A 305 -11.55 -11.31 25.91
N THR A 306 -12.29 -11.03 26.98
CA THR A 306 -13.39 -10.05 27.02
C THR A 306 -13.18 -8.96 28.07
N ASN A 307 -12.03 -9.00 28.76
CA ASN A 307 -11.66 -8.05 29.79
C ASN A 307 -10.90 -6.85 29.18
N ALA A 308 -11.52 -5.67 29.17
CA ALA A 308 -10.91 -4.44 28.68
C ALA A 308 -9.66 -4.03 29.49
N LYS A 309 -9.55 -4.45 30.76
CA LYS A 309 -8.40 -4.11 31.63
C LYS A 309 -7.09 -4.67 31.11
N VAL A 310 -7.11 -5.80 30.39
CA VAL A 310 -5.92 -6.37 29.72
C VAL A 310 -5.34 -5.40 28.69
N LEU A 311 -6.19 -4.64 28.00
CA LEU A 311 -5.77 -3.60 27.07
C LEU A 311 -5.30 -2.33 27.82
N GLN A 312 -6.02 -1.95 28.89
CA GLN A 312 -5.66 -0.79 29.72
C GLN A 312 -4.30 -0.94 30.41
N GLU A 313 -3.97 -2.14 30.89
CA GLU A 313 -2.66 -2.49 31.47
C GLU A 313 -1.52 -2.30 30.46
N LYS A 314 -1.84 -2.36 29.16
CA LYS A 314 -0.92 -2.08 28.05
C LYS A 314 -1.03 -0.64 27.54
N ASP A 315 -1.72 0.26 28.23
CA ASP A 315 -1.99 1.64 27.81
C ASP A 315 -2.78 1.74 26.48
N ILE A 316 -3.73 0.83 26.29
CA ILE A 316 -4.64 0.79 25.12
C ILE A 316 -6.08 1.03 25.59
N HIS A 317 -6.59 2.24 25.34
CA HIS A 317 -7.85 2.76 25.90
C HIS A 317 -9.01 2.82 24.91
N ILE A 318 -8.98 2.03 23.83
CA ILE A 318 -9.97 2.11 22.74
C ILE A 318 -11.36 1.57 23.13
N TRP A 319 -11.45 0.74 24.18
CA TRP A 319 -12.69 0.16 24.69
C TRP A 319 -13.24 0.85 25.94
N ASP A 320 -12.51 1.79 26.54
CA ASP A 320 -12.84 2.40 27.84
C ASP A 320 -14.24 3.00 27.88
N GLY A 321 -14.64 3.71 26.83
CA GLY A 321 -15.98 4.30 26.74
C GLY A 321 -17.09 3.24 26.87
N ASN A 322 -16.94 2.13 26.15
CA ASN A 322 -17.90 1.01 26.14
C ASN A 322 -17.76 0.07 27.33
N ALA A 323 -16.64 0.13 28.07
CA ALA A 323 -16.36 -0.71 29.23
C ALA A 323 -16.69 -0.01 30.56
N SER A 324 -16.92 1.31 30.54
CA SER A 324 -17.17 2.11 31.73
C SER A 324 -18.44 1.69 32.47
N ARG A 325 -18.43 1.83 33.80
CA ARG A 325 -19.60 1.54 34.65
C ARG A 325 -20.87 2.25 34.16
N ALA A 326 -20.75 3.55 33.89
CA ALA A 326 -21.88 4.37 33.43
C ALA A 326 -22.47 3.87 32.10
N TYR A 327 -21.63 3.46 31.15
CA TYR A 327 -22.11 2.93 29.87
C TYR A 327 -22.80 1.57 30.05
N LEU A 328 -22.18 0.64 30.79
CA LEU A 328 -22.75 -0.68 31.06
C LEU A 328 -24.12 -0.57 31.76
N ASP A 329 -24.26 0.34 32.72
CA ASP A 329 -25.55 0.63 33.37
C ASP A 329 -26.58 1.16 32.38
N SER A 330 -26.19 2.08 31.49
CA SER A 330 -27.09 2.70 30.51
C SER A 330 -27.69 1.71 29.51
N ILE A 331 -27.03 0.57 29.28
CA ILE A 331 -27.50 -0.50 28.38
C ILE A 331 -28.07 -1.71 29.11
N GLY A 332 -28.29 -1.61 30.42
CA GLY A 332 -28.93 -2.65 31.23
C GLY A 332 -28.02 -3.79 31.69
N LEU A 333 -26.71 -3.59 31.69
CA LEU A 333 -25.70 -4.56 32.16
C LEU A 333 -25.16 -4.17 33.55
N ALA A 334 -26.07 -3.83 34.47
CA ALA A 334 -25.72 -3.34 35.81
C ALA A 334 -24.94 -4.35 36.67
N ASP A 335 -25.21 -5.66 36.48
CA ASP A 335 -24.55 -6.73 37.23
C ASP A 335 -23.15 -7.11 36.68
N ARG A 336 -22.76 -6.56 35.53
CA ARG A 336 -21.40 -6.80 34.96
C ARG A 336 -20.36 -6.02 35.75
N GLU A 337 -19.15 -6.54 35.88
CA GLU A 337 -18.02 -5.75 36.39
C GLU A 337 -17.61 -4.66 35.37
N GLU A 338 -17.12 -3.51 35.85
CA GLU A 338 -16.49 -2.53 34.96
C GLU A 338 -15.27 -3.17 34.27
N GLY A 339 -15.19 -3.00 32.95
CA GLY A 339 -14.20 -3.72 32.12
C GLY A 339 -14.72 -4.98 31.44
N ASP A 340 -15.83 -5.58 31.91
CA ASP A 340 -16.42 -6.79 31.33
C ASP A 340 -17.31 -6.43 30.13
N LEU A 341 -16.80 -6.65 28.92
CA LEU A 341 -17.51 -6.33 27.68
C LEU A 341 -18.52 -7.41 27.26
N GLY A 342 -18.58 -8.53 27.98
CA GLY A 342 -19.42 -9.67 27.65
C GLY A 342 -18.88 -10.54 26.50
N PRO A 343 -19.70 -11.44 25.96
CA PRO A 343 -19.28 -12.43 24.96
C PRO A 343 -19.13 -11.81 23.55
N ILE A 344 -18.26 -10.81 23.42
CA ILE A 344 -17.99 -10.08 22.17
C ILE A 344 -16.99 -10.84 21.29
N TYR A 345 -16.65 -10.26 20.13
CA TYR A 345 -15.67 -10.71 19.13
C TYR A 345 -14.84 -11.97 19.48
N GLY A 346 -13.73 -11.81 20.22
CA GLY A 346 -12.80 -12.89 20.53
C GLY A 346 -13.44 -14.09 21.23
N PHE A 347 -14.35 -13.83 22.17
CA PHE A 347 -15.13 -14.89 22.82
C PHE A 347 -15.93 -15.68 21.78
N GLN A 348 -16.60 -15.00 20.86
CA GLN A 348 -17.32 -15.69 19.79
C GLN A 348 -16.36 -16.42 18.84
N TRP A 349 -15.14 -15.93 18.63
CA TRP A 349 -14.16 -16.61 17.78
C TRP A 349 -13.64 -17.92 18.38
N ARG A 350 -13.38 -17.94 19.70
CA ARG A 350 -12.77 -19.09 20.39
C ARG A 350 -13.79 -20.01 21.09
N HIS A 351 -14.96 -19.48 21.44
CA HIS A 351 -15.95 -20.12 22.31
C HIS A 351 -17.37 -19.93 21.79
N PHE A 352 -17.59 -19.99 20.47
CA PHE A 352 -18.90 -19.75 19.88
C PHE A 352 -19.97 -20.67 20.47
N GLY A 353 -21.06 -20.09 21.01
CA GLY A 353 -22.15 -20.83 21.64
C GLY A 353 -21.90 -21.31 23.07
N ALA A 354 -20.74 -21.02 23.67
CA ALA A 354 -20.51 -21.24 25.10
C ALA A 354 -21.37 -20.28 25.95
N ARG A 355 -21.80 -20.74 27.13
CA ARG A 355 -22.56 -19.90 28.06
C ARG A 355 -21.62 -18.93 28.77
N TYR A 356 -21.74 -17.65 28.44
CA TYR A 356 -20.98 -16.61 29.13
C TYR A 356 -21.40 -16.47 30.60
N THR A 357 -20.42 -16.28 31.48
CA THR A 357 -20.61 -15.97 32.91
C THR A 357 -20.01 -14.62 33.25
N ASN A 358 -18.69 -14.50 33.23
CA ASN A 358 -17.93 -13.26 33.43
C ASN A 358 -16.57 -13.31 32.69
N MET A 359 -15.84 -12.20 32.70
CA MET A 359 -14.55 -12.05 32.02
C MET A 359 -13.36 -12.79 32.68
N HIS A 360 -13.54 -13.38 33.86
CA HIS A 360 -12.49 -14.09 34.61
C HIS A 360 -12.60 -15.61 34.52
N ALA A 361 -13.71 -16.13 33.99
CA ALA A 361 -13.95 -17.55 33.88
C ALA A 361 -13.05 -18.20 32.80
N ASP A 362 -12.66 -19.45 33.04
CA ASP A 362 -11.98 -20.27 32.03
C ASP A 362 -13.00 -20.91 31.08
N TYR A 363 -12.92 -20.54 29.81
CA TYR A 363 -13.77 -21.05 28.74
C TYR A 363 -13.07 -22.11 27.88
N SER A 364 -11.87 -22.56 28.27
CA SER A 364 -11.11 -23.59 27.54
C SER A 364 -11.95 -24.83 27.26
N GLY A 365 -12.00 -25.23 25.98
CA GLY A 365 -12.79 -26.39 25.53
C GLY A 365 -14.31 -26.18 25.52
N GLN A 366 -14.82 -24.99 25.84
CA GLN A 366 -16.24 -24.66 25.75
C GLN A 366 -16.57 -24.00 24.41
N GLY A 367 -17.77 -24.30 23.89
CA GLY A 367 -18.24 -23.76 22.61
C GLY A 367 -17.47 -24.35 21.42
N PHE A 368 -17.50 -23.63 20.30
CA PHE A 368 -16.77 -23.98 19.07
C PHE A 368 -15.67 -22.96 18.78
N ASP A 369 -14.43 -23.43 18.67
CA ASP A 369 -13.28 -22.61 18.30
C ASP A 369 -13.21 -22.44 16.78
N GLN A 370 -13.84 -21.38 16.29
CA GLN A 370 -13.90 -21.05 14.87
C GLN A 370 -12.52 -20.65 14.32
N LEU A 371 -11.66 -20.02 15.12
CA LEU A 371 -10.35 -19.57 14.64
C LEU A 371 -9.45 -20.78 14.34
N LEU A 372 -9.42 -21.78 15.22
CA LEU A 372 -8.67 -23.01 14.99
C LEU A 372 -9.27 -23.83 13.83
N ASP A 373 -10.59 -23.88 13.68
CA ASP A 373 -11.24 -24.53 12.52
C ASP A 373 -10.89 -23.83 11.20
N VAL A 374 -10.83 -22.49 11.18
CA VAL A 374 -10.35 -21.71 10.03
C VAL A 374 -8.91 -22.08 9.66
N ILE A 375 -8.01 -22.14 10.65
CA ILE A 375 -6.60 -22.48 10.44
C ILE A 375 -6.46 -23.93 9.94
N ASP A 376 -7.17 -24.88 10.56
CA ASP A 376 -7.17 -26.28 10.14
C ASP A 376 -7.63 -26.42 8.68
N LYS A 377 -8.76 -25.79 8.32
CA LYS A 377 -9.26 -25.83 6.94
C LYS A 377 -8.33 -25.15 5.96
N ALA A 378 -7.78 -23.99 6.29
CA ALA A 378 -6.83 -23.29 5.42
C ALA A 378 -5.60 -24.15 5.11
N ARG A 379 -5.13 -24.95 6.07
CA ARG A 379 -3.98 -25.85 5.90
C ARG A 379 -4.34 -27.16 5.20
N ASN A 380 -5.44 -27.79 5.63
CA ASN A 380 -5.74 -29.19 5.32
C ASN A 380 -6.88 -29.37 4.30
N LYS A 381 -7.70 -28.34 4.08
CA LYS A 381 -8.86 -28.34 3.16
C LYS A 381 -8.97 -27.01 2.41
N PRO A 382 -7.94 -26.59 1.66
CA PRO A 382 -7.87 -25.23 1.08
C PRO A 382 -9.00 -24.92 0.09
N ASP A 383 -9.56 -25.93 -0.59
CA ASP A 383 -10.69 -25.77 -1.51
C ASP A 383 -12.06 -25.70 -0.81
N ASP A 384 -12.10 -25.81 0.53
CA ASP A 384 -13.35 -25.70 1.28
C ASP A 384 -13.93 -24.28 1.14
N ARG A 385 -15.23 -24.20 0.85
CA ARG A 385 -15.96 -22.95 0.68
C ARG A 385 -16.56 -22.44 2.01
N ARG A 386 -16.23 -23.09 3.12
CA ARG A 386 -16.78 -22.86 4.48
C ARG A 386 -15.68 -22.52 5.48
N ILE A 387 -14.62 -21.87 5.03
CA ILE A 387 -13.57 -21.29 5.88
C ILE A 387 -14.10 -19.93 6.36
N VAL A 388 -14.87 -19.94 7.44
CA VAL A 388 -15.65 -18.78 7.90
C VAL A 388 -15.45 -18.53 9.40
N LEU A 389 -15.56 -17.26 9.79
CA LEU A 389 -15.44 -16.79 11.16
C LEU A 389 -16.57 -15.79 11.45
N SER A 390 -17.40 -16.05 12.46
CA SER A 390 -18.54 -15.19 12.81
C SER A 390 -18.45 -14.70 14.25
N ALA A 391 -18.64 -13.41 14.46
CA ALA A 391 -18.89 -12.84 15.78
C ALA A 391 -20.40 -12.65 16.05
N TRP A 392 -21.27 -12.88 15.06
CA TRP A 392 -22.70 -12.63 15.22
C TRP A 392 -23.43 -13.83 15.81
N ASN A 393 -23.69 -13.77 17.11
CA ASN A 393 -24.54 -14.72 17.81
C ASN A 393 -25.82 -14.03 18.33
N PRO A 394 -26.97 -14.20 17.66
CA PRO A 394 -28.24 -13.58 18.07
C PRO A 394 -28.64 -13.82 19.53
N SER A 395 -28.33 -15.01 20.07
CA SER A 395 -28.66 -15.38 21.45
C SER A 395 -27.89 -14.55 22.49
N ASP A 396 -26.68 -14.11 22.14
CA ASP A 396 -25.78 -13.41 23.06
C ASP A 396 -25.80 -11.89 22.89
N LEU A 397 -26.47 -11.34 21.87
CA LEU A 397 -26.41 -9.90 21.57
C LEU A 397 -26.78 -9.00 22.75
N LYS A 398 -27.76 -9.41 23.57
CA LYS A 398 -28.18 -8.66 24.76
C LYS A 398 -27.17 -8.73 25.91
N LEU A 399 -26.22 -9.65 25.84
CA LEU A 399 -25.15 -9.80 26.81
C LEU A 399 -23.94 -8.91 26.45
N MET A 400 -23.82 -8.46 25.20
CA MET A 400 -22.64 -7.75 24.73
C MET A 400 -22.72 -6.25 25.06
N ALA A 401 -21.61 -5.68 25.55
CA ALA A 401 -21.52 -4.22 25.75
C ALA A 401 -21.71 -3.46 24.43
N LEU A 402 -21.22 -4.01 23.33
CA LEU A 402 -21.46 -3.48 21.99
C LEU A 402 -21.62 -4.63 21.00
N PRO A 403 -22.74 -4.72 20.25
CA PRO A 403 -22.90 -5.72 19.21
C PRO A 403 -21.77 -5.64 18.16
N PRO A 404 -21.24 -6.78 17.65
CA PRO A 404 -20.09 -6.79 16.76
C PRO A 404 -20.27 -5.94 15.50
N CYS A 405 -19.34 -5.03 15.24
CA CYS A 405 -19.35 -4.22 14.01
C CYS A 405 -18.85 -5.04 12.81
N HIS A 406 -17.62 -5.55 12.89
CA HIS A 406 -17.05 -6.53 11.96
C HIS A 406 -17.47 -7.93 12.40
N MET A 407 -18.55 -8.41 11.79
CA MET A 407 -19.36 -9.49 12.37
C MET A 407 -19.14 -10.84 11.69
N PHE A 408 -18.56 -10.85 10.49
CA PHE A 408 -18.36 -12.06 9.69
C PHE A 408 -17.13 -11.90 8.80
N ALA A 409 -16.32 -12.95 8.67
CA ALA A 409 -15.25 -13.04 7.69
C ALA A 409 -15.24 -14.41 7.02
N GLN A 410 -14.87 -14.43 5.75
CA GLN A 410 -14.64 -15.63 4.97
C GLN A 410 -13.23 -15.60 4.39
N PHE A 411 -12.55 -16.75 4.44
CA PHE A 411 -11.23 -16.93 3.88
C PHE A 411 -11.30 -17.76 2.61
N TYR A 412 -10.31 -17.56 1.74
CA TYR A 412 -10.20 -18.25 0.46
C TYR A 412 -8.74 -18.57 0.17
N VAL A 413 -8.42 -19.84 -0.05
CA VAL A 413 -7.08 -20.30 -0.39
C VAL A 413 -7.01 -20.67 -1.86
N VAL A 414 -6.07 -20.10 -2.60
CA VAL A 414 -5.81 -20.47 -4.00
C VAL A 414 -4.36 -20.16 -4.35
N ASN A 415 -3.70 -21.00 -5.14
CA ASN A 415 -2.33 -20.78 -5.62
C ASN A 415 -1.31 -20.47 -4.50
N GLY A 416 -1.47 -21.11 -3.33
CA GLY A 416 -0.61 -20.86 -2.16
C GLY A 416 -0.86 -19.52 -1.45
N GLU A 417 -1.94 -18.80 -1.81
CA GLU A 417 -2.31 -17.52 -1.22
C GLU A 417 -3.58 -17.63 -0.38
N LEU A 418 -3.64 -16.90 0.73
CA LEU A 418 -4.82 -16.73 1.57
C LEU A 418 -5.41 -15.31 1.41
N SER A 419 -6.64 -15.22 0.93
CA SER A 419 -7.42 -13.98 0.92
C SER A 419 -8.49 -13.98 2.02
N CYS A 420 -8.92 -12.78 2.45
CA CYS A 420 -9.97 -12.58 3.43
C CYS A 420 -11.02 -11.59 2.92
N GLN A 421 -12.29 -11.94 3.01
CA GLN A 421 -13.42 -11.02 2.87
C GLN A 421 -14.09 -10.83 4.23
N MET A 422 -14.15 -9.60 4.72
CA MET A 422 -14.82 -9.25 5.97
C MET A 422 -16.07 -8.41 5.70
N TYR A 423 -17.18 -8.76 6.35
CA TYR A 423 -18.42 -8.00 6.36
C TYR A 423 -18.57 -7.21 7.67
N GLN A 424 -18.68 -5.89 7.54
CA GLN A 424 -18.90 -4.95 8.64
C GLN A 424 -20.27 -4.30 8.51
N ARG A 425 -21.19 -4.59 9.43
CA ARG A 425 -22.57 -4.06 9.38
C ARG A 425 -22.65 -2.54 9.54
N SER A 426 -21.69 -1.95 10.26
CA SER A 426 -21.68 -0.54 10.67
C SER A 426 -20.23 -0.06 10.73
N ALA A 427 -19.89 0.94 9.92
CA ALA A 427 -18.52 1.33 9.68
C ALA A 427 -18.34 2.85 9.78
N ASP A 428 -17.74 3.29 10.89
CA ASP A 428 -17.28 4.66 11.08
C ASP A 428 -16.07 4.89 10.17
N MET A 429 -16.27 5.65 9.09
CA MET A 429 -15.23 5.96 8.12
C MET A 429 -14.11 6.84 8.71
N GLY A 430 -14.39 7.62 9.75
CA GLY A 430 -13.44 8.51 10.40
C GLY A 430 -12.43 7.79 11.28
N LEU A 431 -12.91 6.92 12.16
CA LEU A 431 -12.09 6.23 13.16
C LEU A 431 -11.98 4.73 12.91
N GLY A 432 -13.12 4.03 12.83
CA GLY A 432 -13.17 2.57 12.82
C GLY A 432 -12.58 1.93 11.58
N VAL A 433 -12.99 2.36 10.39
CA VAL A 433 -12.62 1.73 9.11
C VAL A 433 -11.11 1.63 8.90
N PRO A 434 -10.30 2.70 9.06
CA PRO A 434 -8.84 2.60 8.97
C PRO A 434 -8.25 1.55 9.92
N PHE A 435 -8.80 1.44 11.13
CA PHE A 435 -8.39 0.47 12.13
C PHE A 435 -8.78 -0.96 11.71
N ASN A 436 -10.00 -1.14 11.20
CA ASN A 436 -10.53 -2.43 10.76
C ASN A 436 -9.83 -2.95 9.49
N ILE A 437 -9.43 -2.08 8.56
CA ILE A 437 -8.60 -2.45 7.40
C ILE A 437 -7.29 -3.05 7.87
N ALA A 438 -6.57 -2.36 8.76
CA ALA A 438 -5.30 -2.83 9.28
C ALA A 438 -5.46 -4.12 10.12
N SER A 439 -6.49 -4.21 10.95
CA SER A 439 -6.74 -5.36 11.83
C SER A 439 -7.01 -6.65 11.03
N TYR A 440 -7.91 -6.62 10.04
CA TYR A 440 -8.20 -7.83 9.24
C TYR A 440 -7.14 -8.12 8.19
N ALA A 441 -6.42 -7.11 7.68
CA ALA A 441 -5.20 -7.36 6.91
C ALA A 441 -4.19 -8.11 7.78
N LEU A 442 -3.95 -7.66 9.02
CA LEU A 442 -3.02 -8.32 9.94
C LEU A 442 -3.46 -9.76 10.28
N LEU A 443 -4.75 -9.99 10.56
CA LEU A 443 -5.29 -11.34 10.78
C LEU A 443 -5.03 -12.25 9.58
N THR A 444 -5.23 -11.74 8.36
CA THR A 444 -4.96 -12.47 7.12
C THR A 444 -3.48 -12.83 7.00
N TYR A 445 -2.58 -11.88 7.29
CA TYR A 445 -1.14 -12.13 7.32
C TYR A 445 -0.75 -13.19 8.37
N MET A 446 -1.34 -13.14 9.58
CA MET A 446 -1.06 -14.09 10.65
C MET A 446 -1.52 -15.51 10.30
N ILE A 447 -2.75 -15.67 9.79
CA ILE A 447 -3.27 -16.98 9.38
C ILE A 447 -2.47 -17.52 8.20
N ALA A 448 -2.16 -16.69 7.20
CA ALA A 448 -1.32 -17.09 6.08
C ALA A 448 0.05 -17.60 6.58
N HIS A 449 0.67 -16.86 7.49
CA HIS A 449 1.98 -17.21 8.06
C HIS A 449 1.98 -18.57 8.78
N VAL A 450 1.02 -18.84 9.67
CA VAL A 450 0.96 -20.11 10.42
C VAL A 450 0.51 -21.28 9.55
N CYS A 451 -0.08 -21.02 8.38
CA CYS A 451 -0.44 -22.02 7.39
C CYS A 451 0.62 -22.22 6.29
N ASP A 452 1.78 -21.55 6.39
CA ASP A 452 2.82 -21.52 5.34
C ASP A 452 2.28 -21.08 3.95
N LEU A 453 1.33 -20.15 3.96
CA LEU A 453 0.74 -19.48 2.78
C LEU A 453 1.24 -18.04 2.68
N VAL A 454 1.00 -17.42 1.52
CA VAL A 454 1.27 -15.99 1.26
C VAL A 454 -0.04 -15.17 1.41
N PRO A 455 -0.03 -13.96 1.98
CA PRO A 455 -1.24 -13.13 2.01
C PRO A 455 -1.63 -12.68 0.59
N GLY A 456 -2.89 -12.91 0.23
CA GLY A 456 -3.49 -12.54 -1.06
C GLY A 456 -4.16 -11.18 -1.00
N ASP A 457 -5.50 -11.16 -0.90
CA ASP A 457 -6.29 -9.93 -0.87
C ASP A 457 -7.09 -9.78 0.43
N PHE A 458 -7.29 -8.53 0.85
CA PHE A 458 -8.29 -8.17 1.84
C PHE A 458 -9.45 -7.42 1.17
N ILE A 459 -10.66 -7.94 1.32
CA ILE A 459 -11.91 -7.37 0.81
C ILE A 459 -12.76 -6.92 2.01
N HIS A 460 -13.05 -5.62 2.08
CA HIS A 460 -13.87 -5.03 3.12
C HIS A 460 -15.26 -4.71 2.57
N VAL A 461 -16.25 -5.53 2.92
CA VAL A 461 -17.66 -5.33 2.59
C VAL A 461 -18.34 -4.59 3.74
N ILE A 462 -19.03 -3.50 3.44
CA ILE A 462 -19.62 -2.62 4.43
C ILE A 462 -21.13 -2.52 4.21
N GLY A 463 -21.90 -2.71 5.28
CA GLY A 463 -23.33 -2.40 5.37
C GLY A 463 -23.55 -0.89 5.42
N ASP A 464 -23.73 -0.33 6.62
CA ASP A 464 -23.87 1.12 6.83
C ASP A 464 -22.49 1.80 6.94
N ALA A 465 -21.99 2.33 5.82
CA ALA A 465 -20.79 3.15 5.76
C ALA A 465 -21.15 4.60 6.09
N HIS A 466 -20.57 5.16 7.15
CA HIS A 466 -20.96 6.49 7.60
C HIS A 466 -19.82 7.36 8.08
N VAL A 467 -20.04 8.67 7.94
CA VAL A 467 -19.22 9.74 8.50
C VAL A 467 -20.06 10.46 9.56
N TYR A 468 -19.58 10.49 10.79
CA TYR A 468 -20.21 11.33 11.81
C TYR A 468 -20.09 12.81 11.45
N ARG A 469 -21.12 13.59 11.75
CA ARG A 469 -21.16 15.03 11.42
C ARG A 469 -19.98 15.80 11.99
N ASN A 470 -19.53 15.46 13.20
CA ASN A 470 -18.37 16.07 13.83
C ASN A 470 -17.02 15.64 13.21
N HIS A 471 -17.00 14.64 12.30
CA HIS A 471 -15.79 14.20 11.58
C HIS A 471 -15.70 14.75 10.16
N VAL A 472 -16.74 15.40 9.62
CA VAL A 472 -16.74 15.93 8.24
C VAL A 472 -15.55 16.86 8.00
N ARG A 473 -15.34 17.86 8.87
CA ARG A 473 -14.22 18.81 8.74
C ARG A 473 -12.83 18.13 8.87
N PRO A 474 -12.57 17.30 9.90
CA PRO A 474 -11.33 16.50 9.96
C PRO A 474 -11.08 15.63 8.72
N LEU A 475 -12.13 15.03 8.16
CA LEU A 475 -12.01 14.21 6.95
C LEU A 475 -11.78 15.03 5.69
N GLN A 476 -12.37 16.23 5.58
CA GLN A 476 -12.03 17.18 4.52
C GLN A 476 -10.56 17.59 4.57
N GLU A 477 -9.97 17.76 5.76
CA GLU A 477 -8.53 17.97 5.92
C GLU A 477 -7.73 16.73 5.46
N GLN A 478 -8.17 15.52 5.83
CA GLN A 478 -7.54 14.27 5.37
C GLN A 478 -7.55 14.17 3.83
N LEU A 479 -8.65 14.54 3.18
CA LEU A 479 -8.80 14.47 1.72
C LEU A 479 -7.86 15.41 0.95
N GLN A 480 -7.29 16.44 1.58
CA GLN A 480 -6.28 17.30 0.97
C GLN A 480 -4.85 16.72 1.04
N LYS A 481 -4.65 15.63 1.81
CA LYS A 481 -3.34 14.99 1.97
C LYS A 481 -3.17 13.91 0.90
N LEU A 482 -2.13 14.04 0.06
CA LEU A 482 -1.79 13.00 -0.91
C LEU A 482 -1.30 11.72 -0.20
N PRO A 483 -1.73 10.52 -0.63
CA PRO A 483 -1.16 9.27 -0.15
C PRO A 483 0.36 9.21 -0.34
N LYS A 484 0.99 8.41 0.52
CA LYS A 484 2.38 7.96 0.42
C LYS A 484 2.37 6.43 0.32
N PRO A 485 3.46 5.78 -0.14
CA PRO A 485 3.55 4.33 -0.17
C PRO A 485 3.11 3.69 1.14
N PHE A 486 2.33 2.63 1.04
CA PHE A 486 2.01 1.80 2.19
C PHE A 486 3.28 1.15 2.76
N PRO A 487 3.34 0.93 4.09
CA PRO A 487 4.47 0.25 4.69
C PRO A 487 4.52 -1.23 4.30
N ILE A 488 5.67 -1.86 4.54
CA ILE A 488 5.83 -3.32 4.43
C ILE A 488 5.75 -3.90 5.85
N LEU A 489 4.88 -4.90 6.04
CA LEU A 489 4.81 -5.64 7.29
C LEU A 489 5.79 -6.82 7.27
N LYS A 490 6.67 -6.90 8.27
CA LYS A 490 7.46 -8.09 8.57
C LYS A 490 6.93 -8.77 9.83
N ILE A 491 6.80 -10.09 9.75
CA ILE A 491 6.40 -10.97 10.85
C ILE A 491 7.61 -11.80 11.28
N ASN A 492 7.75 -12.05 12.58
CA ASN A 492 8.77 -12.94 13.12
C ASN A 492 8.59 -14.36 12.53
N PRO A 493 9.56 -14.88 11.75
CA PRO A 493 9.41 -16.15 11.05
C PRO A 493 9.41 -17.38 11.97
N GLN A 494 9.77 -17.23 13.25
CA GLN A 494 9.81 -18.32 14.22
C GLN A 494 8.43 -18.64 14.83
N LYS A 495 7.43 -17.78 14.64
CA LYS A 495 6.10 -17.93 15.25
C LYS A 495 5.22 -18.82 14.38
N LYS A 496 5.04 -20.08 14.79
CA LYS A 496 4.28 -21.09 14.03
C LYS A 496 2.89 -21.37 14.57
N ASP A 497 2.52 -20.72 15.66
CA ASP A 497 1.22 -20.86 16.31
C ASP A 497 0.56 -19.49 16.47
N ILE A 498 -0.74 -19.42 16.16
CA ILE A 498 -1.53 -18.18 16.18
C ILE A 498 -1.58 -17.58 17.59
N ASP A 499 -1.57 -18.43 18.61
CA ASP A 499 -1.64 -18.03 20.02
C ASP A 499 -0.28 -17.61 20.58
N SER A 500 0.81 -17.83 19.83
CA SER A 500 2.17 -17.51 20.28
C SER A 500 2.61 -16.08 19.96
N PHE A 501 1.86 -15.35 19.14
CA PHE A 501 2.23 -13.99 18.71
C PHE A 501 2.17 -12.96 19.83
N THR A 502 3.11 -12.03 19.79
CA THR A 502 3.18 -10.86 20.66
C THR A 502 3.35 -9.60 19.81
N ALA A 503 3.13 -8.42 20.37
CA ALA A 503 3.26 -7.17 19.61
C ALA A 503 4.67 -6.94 19.02
N ALA A 504 5.72 -7.48 19.67
CA ALA A 504 7.10 -7.37 19.20
C ALA A 504 7.39 -8.20 17.93
N ASP A 505 6.51 -9.14 17.57
CA ASP A 505 6.68 -10.00 16.40
C ASP A 505 6.29 -9.30 15.08
N PHE A 506 5.81 -8.06 15.14
CA PHE A 506 5.34 -7.29 13.98
C PHE A 506 6.14 -6.00 13.81
N THR A 507 6.84 -5.87 12.68
CA THR A 507 7.62 -4.68 12.34
C THR A 507 7.10 -4.04 11.06
N LEU A 508 6.79 -2.74 11.10
CA LEU A 508 6.45 -1.95 9.92
C LEU A 508 7.70 -1.26 9.37
N ILE A 509 7.98 -1.48 8.09
CA ILE A 509 9.09 -0.83 7.38
C ILE A 509 8.51 0.24 6.48
N GLY A 510 9.04 1.45 6.57
CA GLY A 510 8.67 2.54 5.67
C GLY A 510 7.35 3.25 6.01
N TYR A 511 6.81 3.09 7.23
CA TYR A 511 5.60 3.80 7.62
C TYR A 511 5.87 5.28 7.91
N ASP A 512 5.67 6.13 6.90
CA ASP A 512 5.82 7.58 6.97
C ASP A 512 4.47 8.30 6.73
N PRO A 513 3.48 8.21 7.63
CA PRO A 513 2.19 8.86 7.41
C PRO A 513 2.28 10.38 7.57
N HIS A 514 1.26 11.08 7.11
CA HIS A 514 0.98 12.45 7.55
C HIS A 514 0.62 12.48 9.05
N GLY A 515 0.65 13.68 9.64
CA GLY A 515 0.35 13.88 11.06
C GLY A 515 -1.02 13.36 11.49
N LYS A 516 -1.17 13.15 12.80
CA LYS A 516 -2.43 12.73 13.43
C LYS A 516 -3.53 13.75 13.13
N ILE A 517 -4.72 13.25 12.79
CA ILE A 517 -5.95 14.06 12.69
C ILE A 517 -6.83 13.66 13.87
N ALA A 518 -7.15 14.62 14.75
CA ALA A 518 -7.95 14.35 15.92
C ALA A 518 -9.43 14.23 15.55
N MET A 519 -10.04 13.11 15.94
CA MET A 519 -11.48 12.85 15.81
C MET A 519 -11.97 12.26 17.13
N LYS A 520 -13.05 12.81 17.68
CA LYS A 520 -13.64 12.32 18.94
C LYS A 520 -14.57 11.16 18.63
N MET A 521 -14.44 10.05 19.36
CA MET A 521 -15.37 8.93 19.26
C MET A 521 -16.77 9.37 19.70
N ALA A 522 -17.80 8.93 18.98
CA ALA A 522 -19.19 9.12 19.39
C ALA A 522 -19.59 7.94 20.29
N VAL A 523 -19.88 8.23 21.57
CA VAL A 523 -20.26 7.22 22.57
C VAL A 523 -21.77 7.07 22.60
#